data_AF-A0A960V5J1-F1
#
_entry.id   AF-A0A960V5J1-F1
#
_cell.length_a   1.000
_cell.length_b   1.000
_cell.length_c   1.000
_cell.angle_alpha   90.00
_cell.angle_beta   90.00
_cell.angle_gamma   90.00
#
_symmetry.space_group_name_H-M   'P 1'
#
loop_
_entity.id
_entity.type
_entity.pdbx_description
1 polymer ?
#
loop_
_entity_poly.entity_id
_entity_poly.type
_entity_poly.pdbx_seq_one_letter_code
_entity_poly.pdbx_strand_id
1 'polypeptide(L)'
;FLEEYQNNSEIYELDEIYADIIDKNITSVPLRFDYDPFNFLAVVHPSSHLTIGQYKNCRIPLKSPITPNIFIDFILRNFYNTAKRKFSKELSFDLKTLFPDSIDREEKKILHISID
;
A
#
# COMPACT_ATOMS: atom_id res chain seq x y z
N PHE A 1 3.63 -17.87 -6.44
CA PHE A 1 4.06 -16.49 -6.78
C PHE A 1 5.40 -16.11 -6.16
N LEU A 2 5.68 -16.41 -4.88
CA LEU A 2 7.06 -16.26 -4.35
C LEU A 2 8.05 -17.28 -4.92
N GLU A 3 7.60 -18.49 -5.30
CA GLU A 3 8.47 -19.56 -5.80
C GLU A 3 9.26 -19.18 -7.07
N GLU A 4 8.65 -18.44 -8.00
CA GLU A 4 9.33 -18.06 -9.25
C GLU A 4 10.50 -17.11 -8.98
N TYR A 5 10.29 -16.11 -8.12
CA TYR A 5 11.36 -15.20 -7.70
C TYR A 5 12.42 -15.94 -6.87
N GLN A 6 12.03 -16.85 -5.99
CA GLN A 6 12.96 -17.65 -5.19
C GLN A 6 13.85 -18.55 -6.05
N ASN A 7 13.33 -19.09 -7.15
CA ASN A 7 14.05 -19.99 -8.02
C ASN A 7 14.81 -19.28 -9.16
N ASN A 8 14.33 -18.11 -9.60
CA ASN A 8 14.85 -17.39 -10.77
C ASN A 8 15.07 -15.89 -10.49
N SER A 9 15.64 -15.51 -9.33
CA SER A 9 15.80 -14.10 -8.92
C SER A 9 16.60 -13.26 -9.91
N GLU A 10 17.60 -13.87 -10.57
CA GLU A 10 18.51 -13.22 -11.52
C GLU A 10 17.78 -12.53 -12.68
N ILE A 11 16.65 -13.08 -13.13
CA ILE A 11 15.84 -12.52 -14.23
C ILE A 11 15.27 -11.15 -13.84
N TYR A 12 14.86 -11.01 -12.58
CA TYR A 12 14.30 -9.77 -12.03
C TYR A 12 15.39 -8.82 -11.55
N GLU A 13 16.53 -9.36 -11.10
CA GLU A 13 17.65 -8.55 -10.62
C GLU A 13 18.30 -7.70 -11.74
N LEU A 14 18.23 -8.16 -12.99
CA LEU A 14 18.82 -7.49 -14.14
C LEU A 14 17.86 -6.54 -14.86
N ASP A 15 16.58 -6.55 -14.51
CA ASP A 15 15.57 -5.72 -15.15
C ASP A 15 15.51 -4.34 -14.49
N GLU A 16 15.75 -3.29 -15.30
CA GLU A 16 15.72 -1.87 -14.91
C GLU A 16 14.44 -1.48 -14.17
N ILE A 17 13.30 -2.13 -14.48
CA ILE A 17 12.01 -1.86 -13.84
C ILE A 17 12.02 -2.25 -12.36
N TYR A 18 12.72 -3.32 -12.00
CA TYR A 18 12.74 -3.85 -10.63
C TYR A 18 13.92 -3.34 -9.82
N ALA A 19 14.87 -2.62 -10.44
CA ALA A 19 16.08 -2.09 -9.82
C ALA A 19 15.85 -1.36 -8.48
N ASP A 20 14.72 -0.68 -8.34
CA ASP A 20 14.35 0.08 -7.14
C ASP A 20 14.00 -0.82 -5.92
N ILE A 21 13.70 -2.11 -6.12
CA ILE A 21 13.19 -3.00 -5.04
C ILE A 21 13.97 -4.31 -4.85
N ILE A 22 14.93 -4.61 -5.71
CA ILE A 22 15.67 -5.89 -5.75
C ILE A 22 16.99 -5.88 -4.96
N ASP A 23 17.39 -4.76 -4.37
CA ASP A 23 18.63 -4.74 -3.57
C ASP A 23 18.53 -5.79 -2.47
N LYS A 24 19.54 -6.67 -2.41
CA LYS A 24 19.60 -7.84 -1.52
C LYS A 24 19.55 -7.46 -0.03
N ASN A 25 19.78 -6.20 0.30
CA ASN A 25 19.69 -5.67 1.64
C ASN A 25 18.27 -5.18 2.01
N ILE A 26 17.35 -5.09 1.04
CA ILE A 26 15.97 -4.65 1.27
C ILE A 26 15.18 -5.79 1.91
N THR A 27 14.67 -5.56 3.11
CA THR A 27 13.73 -6.48 3.76
C THR A 27 12.34 -6.30 3.16
N SER A 28 11.77 -7.38 2.62
CA SER A 28 10.39 -7.37 2.13
C SER A 28 9.41 -7.35 3.30
N VAL A 29 8.60 -6.30 3.38
CA VAL A 29 7.57 -6.15 4.41
C VAL A 29 6.21 -6.08 3.71
N PRO A 30 5.25 -6.97 4.02
CA PRO A 30 3.93 -6.90 3.42
C PRO A 30 3.21 -5.64 3.89
N LEU A 31 2.60 -4.92 2.95
CA LEU A 31 1.72 -3.80 3.21
C LEU A 31 0.31 -4.20 2.80
N ARG A 32 -0.67 -3.94 3.68
CA ARG A 32 -2.08 -4.25 3.40
C ARG A 32 -2.97 -3.12 3.85
N PHE A 33 -3.85 -2.68 2.96
CA PHE A 33 -4.93 -1.76 3.29
C PHE A 33 -6.21 -2.57 3.39
N ASP A 34 -6.78 -2.61 4.58
CA ASP A 34 -7.93 -3.42 4.93
C ASP A 34 -9.16 -2.52 5.11
N TYR A 35 -10.32 -2.99 4.64
CA TYR A 35 -11.63 -2.37 4.93
C TYR A 35 -12.58 -3.42 5.49
N ASP A 36 -12.94 -3.27 6.76
CA ASP A 36 -13.83 -4.17 7.50
C ASP A 36 -14.62 -3.40 8.55
N PRO A 37 -15.70 -2.70 8.14
CA PRO A 37 -16.53 -1.92 9.04
C PRO A 37 -17.40 -2.80 9.97
N PHE A 38 -17.59 -4.09 9.64
CA PHE A 38 -18.45 -4.98 10.44
C PHE A 38 -17.80 -5.38 11.76
N ASN A 39 -16.46 -5.43 11.80
CA ASN A 39 -15.69 -5.70 13.01
C ASN A 39 -15.09 -4.42 13.62
N PHE A 40 -15.67 -3.25 13.33
CA PHE A 40 -15.18 -1.98 13.84
C PHE A 40 -15.13 -1.93 15.37
N LEU A 41 -13.98 -1.53 15.90
CA LEU A 41 -13.78 -1.17 17.29
C LEU A 41 -12.80 0.00 17.33
N ALA A 42 -13.24 1.18 17.75
CA ALA A 42 -12.44 2.41 17.71
C ALA A 42 -11.01 2.17 18.22
N VAL A 43 -10.01 2.61 17.42
CA VAL A 43 -8.56 2.48 17.70
C VAL A 43 -8.02 1.04 17.69
N VAL A 44 -8.81 0.03 18.06
CA VAL A 44 -8.39 -1.38 18.12
C VAL A 44 -8.51 -2.08 16.77
N HIS A 45 -9.60 -1.79 16.05
CA HIS A 45 -9.92 -2.33 14.73
C HIS A 45 -10.63 -1.26 13.91
N PRO A 46 -9.89 -0.26 13.37
CA PRO A 46 -10.49 0.77 12.54
C PRO A 46 -11.19 0.18 11.33
N SER A 47 -12.30 0.80 10.92
CA SER A 47 -13.08 0.36 9.74
C SER A 47 -12.22 0.26 8.50
N SER A 48 -11.27 1.18 8.33
CA SER A 48 -10.21 1.14 7.31
C SER A 48 -8.86 1.29 8.00
N HIS A 49 -7.90 0.38 7.75
CA HIS A 49 -6.58 0.44 8.37
C HIS A 49 -5.44 -0.10 7.50
N LEU A 50 -4.24 0.43 7.71
CA LEU A 50 -3.00 -0.05 7.14
C LEU A 50 -2.36 -1.03 8.13
N THR A 51 -1.98 -2.19 7.61
CA THR A 51 -1.14 -3.18 8.27
C THR A 51 0.23 -3.19 7.61
N ILE A 52 1.28 -3.09 8.42
CA ILE A 52 2.68 -3.22 7.99
C ILE A 52 3.24 -4.48 8.63
N GLY A 53 3.69 -5.45 7.82
CA GLY A 53 4.10 -6.76 8.31
C GLY A 53 2.93 -7.68 8.60
N GLN A 54 3.21 -8.79 9.31
CA GLN A 54 2.19 -9.76 9.76
C GLN A 54 1.96 -9.64 11.27
N TYR A 55 2.04 -8.42 11.82
CA TYR A 55 1.86 -8.17 13.25
C TYR A 55 0.37 -8.01 13.59
N LYS A 56 -0.12 -8.83 14.52
CA LYS A 56 -1.55 -8.89 14.91
C LYS A 56 -2.18 -7.54 15.28
N ASN A 57 -1.38 -6.63 15.84
CA ASN A 57 -1.86 -5.35 16.39
C ASN A 57 -1.36 -4.14 15.58
N CYS A 58 -0.69 -4.33 14.44
CA CYS A 58 -0.28 -3.22 13.59
C CYS A 58 -1.47 -2.77 12.74
N ARG A 59 -2.26 -1.84 13.26
CA ARG A 59 -3.46 -1.30 12.61
C ARG A 59 -3.41 0.22 12.70
N ILE A 60 -2.91 0.85 11.66
CA ILE A 60 -2.83 2.30 11.56
C ILE A 60 -4.13 2.77 10.89
N PRO A 61 -4.97 3.59 11.54
CA PRO A 61 -6.25 4.00 10.96
C PRO A 61 -6.09 4.74 9.62
N LEU A 62 -7.06 4.57 8.73
CA LEU A 62 -7.22 5.40 7.54
C LEU A 62 -8.48 6.25 7.65
N LYS A 63 -8.40 7.48 7.12
CA LYS A 63 -9.54 8.40 6.96
C LYS A 63 -10.70 7.74 6.21
N SER A 64 -10.39 7.07 5.10
CA SER A 64 -11.33 6.38 4.22
C SER A 64 -10.66 5.13 3.59
N PRO A 65 -11.45 4.19 3.03
CA PRO A 65 -10.91 3.09 2.24
C PRO A 65 -10.17 3.59 1.00
N ILE A 66 -9.18 2.83 0.52
CA ILE A 66 -8.46 3.15 -0.72
C ILE A 66 -9.01 2.37 -1.91
N THR A 67 -9.07 3.01 -3.06
CA THR A 67 -9.40 2.33 -4.31
C THR A 67 -8.18 1.58 -4.85
N PRO A 68 -8.36 0.53 -5.67
CA PRO A 68 -7.25 -0.13 -6.36
C PRO A 68 -6.37 0.84 -7.17
N ASN A 69 -6.96 1.87 -7.79
CA ASN A 69 -6.22 2.88 -8.55
C ASN A 69 -5.23 3.66 -7.67
N ILE A 70 -5.69 4.10 -6.49
CA ILE A 70 -4.86 4.81 -5.52
C ILE A 70 -3.77 3.88 -4.98
N PHE A 71 -4.11 2.62 -4.68
CA PHE A 71 -3.14 1.64 -4.24
C PHE A 71 -2.04 1.39 -5.29
N ILE A 72 -2.41 1.19 -6.55
CA ILE A 72 -1.45 0.96 -7.63
C ILE A 72 -0.57 2.19 -7.85
N ASP A 73 -1.14 3.40 -7.84
CA ASP A 73 -0.34 4.62 -7.93
C ASP A 73 0.63 4.76 -6.75
N PHE A 74 0.20 4.43 -5.53
CA PHE A 74 1.07 4.38 -4.35
C PHE A 74 2.23 3.40 -4.56
N ILE A 75 1.97 2.19 -5.05
CA ILE A 75 3.02 1.19 -5.31
C ILE A 75 4.00 1.71 -6.36
N LEU A 76 3.50 2.16 -7.51
CA LEU A 76 4.35 2.60 -8.61
C LEU A 76 5.18 3.84 -8.26
N ARG A 77 4.58 4.80 -7.56
CA ARG A 77 5.25 6.04 -7.19
C ARG A 77 6.37 5.82 -6.17
N ASN A 78 6.17 4.94 -5.20
CA ASN A 78 7.09 4.80 -4.07
C ASN A 78 8.08 3.64 -4.22
N PHE A 79 7.69 2.55 -4.90
CA PHE A 79 8.51 1.35 -5.01
C PHE A 79 9.06 1.14 -6.42
N TYR A 80 8.34 1.57 -7.46
CA TYR A 80 8.77 1.43 -8.86
C TYR A 80 8.95 2.79 -9.53
N ASN A 81 9.58 3.74 -8.83
CA ASN A 81 9.65 5.13 -9.24
C ASN A 81 10.31 5.30 -10.61
N THR A 82 11.36 4.52 -10.90
CA THR A 82 12.03 4.51 -12.21
C THR A 82 11.05 4.13 -13.33
N ALA A 83 10.28 3.05 -13.14
CA ALA A 83 9.26 2.64 -14.10
C ALA A 83 8.11 3.66 -14.20
N LYS A 84 7.63 4.20 -13.07
CA LYS A 84 6.58 5.22 -13.05
C LYS A 84 6.98 6.48 -13.82
N ARG A 85 8.25 6.90 -13.70
CA ARG A 85 8.78 8.04 -14.47
C ARG A 85 8.90 7.73 -15.96
N LYS A 86 9.30 6.51 -16.33
CA LYS A 86 9.45 6.06 -17.72
C LYS A 86 8.10 5.95 -18.45
N PHE A 87 7.07 5.46 -17.77
CA PHE A 87 5.74 5.18 -18.34
C PHE A 87 4.64 6.11 -17.81
N SER A 88 5.00 7.33 -17.40
CA SER A 88 4.07 8.23 -16.71
C SER A 88 2.89 8.67 -17.57
N LYS A 89 3.02 8.61 -18.91
CA LYS A 89 2.00 9.03 -19.87
C LYS A 89 1.00 7.91 -20.17
N GLU A 90 1.45 6.67 -20.10
CA GLU A 90 0.68 5.46 -20.35
C GLU A 90 -0.05 4.99 -19.08
N LEU A 91 0.57 5.18 -17.91
CA LEU A 91 0.02 4.84 -16.60
C LEU A 91 -0.79 6.01 -16.02
N SER A 92 -1.99 6.22 -16.55
CA SER A 92 -2.98 7.14 -15.99
C SER A 92 -3.98 6.38 -15.10
N PHE A 93 -4.09 6.81 -13.85
CA PHE A 93 -5.08 6.29 -12.90
C PHE A 93 -6.08 7.41 -12.59
N ASP A 94 -7.37 7.07 -12.53
CA ASP A 94 -8.34 7.98 -11.94
C ASP A 94 -8.15 7.99 -10.42
N LEU A 95 -7.49 9.05 -9.94
CA LEU A 95 -7.21 9.29 -8.53
C LEU A 95 -8.27 10.19 -7.86
N LYS A 96 -9.32 10.59 -8.59
CA LYS A 96 -10.36 11.49 -8.06
C LYS A 96 -11.47 10.73 -7.35
N THR A 97 -11.60 9.44 -7.63
CA THR A 97 -12.62 8.59 -7.00
C THR A 97 -12.16 8.19 -5.61
N LEU A 98 -12.70 8.87 -4.60
CA LEU A 98 -12.49 8.58 -3.18
C LEU A 98 -13.73 7.94 -2.56
N PHE A 99 -13.53 7.02 -1.63
CA PHE A 99 -14.60 6.55 -0.77
C PHE A 99 -14.94 7.60 0.31
N PRO A 100 -16.17 7.59 0.85
CA PRO A 100 -16.52 8.41 2.00
C PRO A 100 -15.63 8.12 3.22
N ASP A 101 -15.52 9.12 4.10
CA ASP A 101 -14.83 8.97 5.39
C ASP A 101 -15.46 7.83 6.22
N SER A 102 -14.60 6.97 6.75
CA SER A 102 -14.95 5.87 7.65
C SER A 102 -14.25 5.94 9.01
N ILE A 103 -13.35 6.92 9.19
CA ILE A 103 -12.55 7.10 10.39
C ILE A 103 -13.37 7.62 11.57
N ASP A 104 -13.12 7.05 12.75
CA ASP A 104 -13.77 7.46 13.99
C ASP A 104 -13.16 8.74 14.59
N ARG A 105 -13.91 9.41 15.47
CA ARG A 105 -13.46 10.62 16.17
C ARG A 105 -12.25 10.38 17.06
N GLU A 106 -12.15 9.20 17.68
CA GLU A 106 -11.00 8.86 18.51
C GLU A 106 -9.77 8.55 17.64
N GLU A 107 -9.96 7.96 16.47
CA GLU A 107 -8.89 7.68 15.51
C GLU A 107 -8.29 8.97 14.91
N LYS A 108 -9.09 10.03 14.76
CA LYS A 108 -8.60 11.36 14.36
C LYS A 108 -7.64 12.00 15.37
N LYS A 109 -7.60 11.52 16.62
CA LYS A 109 -6.70 12.03 17.67
C LYS A 109 -5.34 11.35 17.69
N ILE A 110 -5.15 10.30 16.89
CA ILE A 110 -3.90 9.55 16.77
C ILE A 110 -3.36 9.63 15.34
N LEU A 111 -2.14 9.12 15.14
CA LEU A 111 -1.55 9.03 13.80
C LEU A 111 -2.42 8.13 12.92
N HIS A 112 -2.89 8.71 11.82
CA HIS A 112 -3.70 8.05 10.81
C HIS A 112 -3.25 8.51 9.42
N ILE A 113 -3.65 7.75 8.40
CA ILE A 113 -3.35 8.06 7.00
C ILE A 113 -4.60 8.68 6.35
N SER A 114 -4.42 9.76 5.60
CA SER A 114 -5.50 10.44 4.87
C SER A 114 -5.10 10.75 3.43
N ILE A 115 -6.12 10.88 2.59
CA ILE A 115 -6.04 11.44 1.24
C ILE A 115 -7.13 12.53 1.21
N ASP A 116 -6.73 13.75 0.84
CA ASP A 116 -7.58 14.95 0.82
C ASP A 116 -7.72 15.52 -0.60
#